data_AF-A0A177EP55-F1
#
_entry.id   AF-A0A177EP55-F1
#
_cell.length_a   1.000
_cell.length_b   1.000
_cell.length_c   1.000
_cell.angle_alpha   90.00
_cell.angle_beta   90.00
_cell.angle_gamma   90.00
#
_symmetry.space_group_name_H-M   'P 1'
#
loop_
_entity.id
_entity.type
_entity.pdbx_description
1 polymer ?
#
loop_
_entity_poly.entity_id
_entity_poly.type
_entity_poly.pdbx_seq_one_letter_code
_entity_poly.pdbx_strand_id
1 'polypeptide(L)'
;MARNTKGNKKNAGGAPRDWPQMRFGKRENKEDPVNFIKLGEFSHTIKNTNMIVIKLTEDIIPYFNAGIYGEGDRKIADIHEIFGKFDKHVYASIVIDGKLDISNYKAGSVFRADKFKCLSFDRVKGANTHTPKTAAPKKSTNLPQQFNRGRSSKFRTNAQNDRVRQYAESQIKQNKRDARDPRKREEFARKTFEKRGGEVQRNRRTTFTYDDE
;
A
#
# COMPACT_ATOMS: atom_id res chain seq x y z
N MET A 1 10.37 42.87 -51.46
CA MET A 1 11.17 42.99 -50.23
C MET A 1 10.27 42.74 -49.03
N ALA A 2 10.37 41.56 -48.43
CA ALA A 2 9.69 41.22 -47.18
C ALA A 2 10.69 41.37 -46.03
N ARG A 3 10.31 42.07 -44.96
CA ARG A 3 11.03 42.06 -43.68
C ARG A 3 10.03 41.90 -42.53
N ASN A 4 10.19 40.77 -41.84
CA ASN A 4 9.75 40.50 -40.48
C ASN A 4 10.17 41.61 -39.51
N THR A 5 9.32 41.95 -38.53
CA THR A 5 9.77 42.01 -37.12
C THR A 5 8.61 41.83 -36.12
N LYS A 6 8.97 41.16 -35.02
CA LYS A 6 8.22 40.59 -33.89
C LYS A 6 7.32 41.58 -33.12
N GLY A 7 6.21 41.06 -32.58
CA GLY A 7 5.40 41.78 -31.59
C GLY A 7 4.28 40.95 -30.94
N ASN A 8 4.66 40.06 -30.02
CA ASN A 8 3.96 39.80 -28.75
C ASN A 8 2.42 39.64 -28.74
N LYS A 9 1.92 38.41 -28.62
CA LYS A 9 0.82 38.09 -27.71
C LYS A 9 0.91 36.64 -27.21
N LYS A 10 1.18 36.55 -25.91
CA LYS A 10 1.25 35.34 -25.12
C LYS A 10 -0.14 34.70 -25.05
N ASN A 11 -0.40 33.68 -25.87
CA ASN A 11 -1.46 32.72 -25.56
C ASN A 11 -0.91 31.70 -24.55
N ALA A 12 -0.71 32.16 -23.32
CA ALA A 12 -0.59 31.29 -22.15
C ALA A 12 -2.00 31.11 -21.56
N GLY A 13 -2.91 30.57 -22.37
CA GLY A 13 -4.15 29.97 -21.89
C GLY A 13 -3.78 28.63 -21.24
N GLY A 14 -3.14 28.71 -20.07
CA GLY A 14 -2.98 27.57 -19.20
C GLY A 14 -4.37 27.20 -18.69
N ALA A 15 -5.03 26.27 -19.39
CA ALA A 15 -6.10 25.50 -18.79
C ALA A 15 -5.61 25.07 -17.40
N PRO A 16 -6.37 25.32 -16.33
CA PRO A 16 -5.97 24.83 -15.02
C PRO A 16 -5.72 23.35 -15.18
N ARG A 17 -4.48 22.95 -14.85
CA ARG A 17 -4.10 21.55 -14.78
C ARG A 17 -5.10 20.91 -13.84
N ASP A 18 -6.12 20.30 -14.42
CA ASP A 18 -7.11 19.51 -13.75
C ASP A 18 -6.32 18.29 -13.29
N TRP A 19 -5.66 18.43 -12.14
CA TRP A 19 -5.14 17.29 -11.41
C TRP A 19 -6.37 16.40 -11.27
N PRO A 20 -6.41 15.20 -11.87
CA PRO A 20 -7.40 14.21 -11.53
C PRO A 20 -7.00 13.80 -10.12
N GLN A 21 -7.39 14.64 -9.18
CA GLN A 21 -7.17 14.56 -7.76
C GLN A 21 -7.97 13.35 -7.35
N MET A 22 -7.34 12.19 -7.53
CA MET A 22 -7.54 10.98 -6.77
C MET A 22 -9.00 10.85 -6.30
N ARG A 23 -9.94 10.79 -7.26
CA ARG A 23 -11.26 10.20 -7.05
C ARG A 23 -11.11 8.67 -6.91
N PHE A 24 -10.15 8.23 -6.10
CA PHE A 24 -10.32 6.99 -5.37
C PHE A 24 -11.51 7.27 -4.49
N GLY A 25 -12.63 6.64 -4.84
CA GLY A 25 -13.95 6.93 -4.31
C GLY A 25 -13.88 7.35 -2.86
N LYS A 26 -14.30 8.59 -2.61
CA LYS A 26 -14.91 8.95 -1.35
C LYS A 26 -16.14 8.04 -1.29
N ARG A 27 -15.93 6.77 -0.86
CA ARG A 27 -17.01 5.91 -0.41
C ARG A 27 -17.70 6.80 0.59
N GLU A 28 -18.90 7.24 0.26
CA GLU A 28 -19.74 7.93 1.23
C GLU A 28 -19.71 7.00 2.43
N ASN A 29 -19.13 7.46 3.55
CA ASN A 29 -19.09 6.73 4.81
C ASN A 29 -20.52 6.71 5.39
N LYS A 30 -21.53 6.38 4.57
CA LYS A 30 -22.81 5.94 5.08
C LYS A 30 -22.50 4.60 5.70
N GLU A 31 -22.63 4.57 7.02
CA GLU A 31 -22.59 3.34 7.78
C GLU A 31 -23.79 2.52 7.29
N ASP A 32 -23.53 1.62 6.35
CA ASP A 32 -24.57 0.75 5.82
C ASP A 32 -24.96 -0.21 6.96
N PRO A 33 -26.22 -0.22 7.42
CA PRO A 33 -26.63 -0.97 8.61
C PRO A 33 -26.54 -2.50 8.41
N VAL A 34 -26.20 -2.97 7.20
CA VAL A 34 -26.05 -4.39 6.89
C VAL A 34 -24.61 -4.88 7.17
N ASN A 35 -23.62 -3.99 7.28
CA ASN A 35 -22.20 -4.34 7.36
C ASN A 35 -21.66 -4.35 8.80
N PHE A 36 -22.42 -4.85 9.76
CA PHE A 36 -21.98 -4.95 11.15
C PHE A 36 -21.15 -6.19 11.44
N ILE A 37 -20.09 -6.03 12.23
CA ILE A 37 -19.27 -7.12 12.77
C ILE A 37 -19.33 -7.12 14.30
N LYS A 38 -19.27 -8.31 14.91
CA LYS A 38 -19.26 -8.44 16.37
C LYS A 38 -17.89 -7.98 16.88
N LEU A 39 -17.88 -7.06 17.85
CA LEU A 39 -16.62 -6.57 18.41
C LEU A 39 -16.15 -7.39 19.60
N GLY A 40 -17.07 -7.73 20.49
CA GLY A 40 -16.69 -8.28 21.77
C GLY A 40 -17.84 -8.43 22.76
N GLU A 41 -17.43 -8.65 24.00
CA GLU A 41 -18.33 -8.96 25.12
C GLU A 41 -18.17 -7.93 26.23
N PHE A 42 -19.25 -7.72 26.97
CA PHE A 42 -19.25 -6.87 28.15
C PHE A 42 -18.22 -7.37 29.19
N SER A 43 -17.42 -6.45 29.75
CA SER A 43 -16.53 -6.75 30.86
C SER A 43 -17.06 -6.18 32.18
N HIS A 44 -17.07 -4.86 32.32
CA HIS A 44 -17.53 -4.20 33.55
C HIS A 44 -17.91 -2.74 33.28
N THR A 45 -18.73 -2.18 34.17
CA THR A 45 -19.07 -0.75 34.17
C THR A 45 -18.01 0.07 34.87
N ILE A 46 -17.82 1.32 34.45
CA ILE A 46 -16.94 2.27 35.12
C ILE A 46 -17.77 3.08 36.13
N LYS A 47 -17.29 3.16 37.38
CA LYS A 47 -18.01 3.86 38.44
C LYS A 47 -18.11 5.36 38.15
N ASN A 48 -19.27 5.94 38.45
CA ASN A 48 -19.54 7.38 38.36
C ASN A 48 -19.36 7.99 36.95
N THR A 49 -19.41 7.18 35.89
CA THR A 49 -19.32 7.65 34.50
C THR A 49 -20.27 6.88 33.60
N ASN A 50 -20.54 7.44 32.41
CA ASN A 50 -21.39 6.81 31.39
C ASN A 50 -20.62 5.82 30.49
N MET A 51 -19.58 5.18 31.03
CA MET A 51 -18.67 4.36 30.26
C MET A 51 -18.70 2.91 30.71
N ILE A 52 -18.58 2.01 29.75
CA ILE A 52 -18.38 0.58 29.99
C ILE A 52 -17.15 0.07 29.26
N VAL A 53 -16.56 -0.98 29.80
CA VAL A 53 -15.45 -1.68 29.18
C VAL A 53 -15.97 -2.93 28.50
N ILE A 54 -15.59 -3.10 27.23
CA ILE A 54 -15.83 -4.32 26.47
C ILE A 54 -14.49 -5.01 26.20
N LYS A 55 -14.49 -6.35 26.26
CA LYS A 55 -13.37 -7.18 25.85
C LYS A 55 -13.54 -7.53 24.38
N LEU A 56 -12.58 -7.15 23.54
CA LEU A 56 -12.61 -7.48 22.12
C LEU A 56 -12.31 -8.97 21.95
N THR A 57 -13.17 -9.69 21.23
CA THR A 57 -13.05 -11.13 21.01
C THR A 57 -12.46 -11.47 19.64
N GLU A 58 -12.65 -10.59 18.67
CA GLU A 58 -12.11 -10.76 17.31
C GLU A 58 -10.79 -10.01 17.17
N ASP A 59 -9.93 -10.45 16.24
CA ASP A 59 -8.65 -9.79 15.89
C ASP A 59 -8.87 -8.50 15.07
N ILE A 60 -9.82 -7.69 15.52
CA ILE A 60 -10.33 -6.49 14.87
C ILE A 60 -10.38 -5.34 15.88
N ILE A 61 -9.88 -4.19 15.46
CA ILE A 61 -9.75 -2.96 16.25
C ILE A 61 -10.63 -1.90 15.59
N PRO A 62 -11.67 -1.42 16.27
CA PRO A 62 -12.49 -0.36 15.70
C PRO A 62 -11.75 0.97 15.71
N TYR A 63 -12.17 1.93 14.89
CA TYR A 63 -11.64 3.29 14.92
C TYR A 63 -12.02 4.03 16.20
N PHE A 64 -11.19 4.98 16.60
CA PHE A 64 -11.56 5.96 17.62
C PHE A 64 -12.83 6.71 17.18
N ASN A 65 -13.75 6.93 18.12
CA ASN A 65 -15.05 7.54 17.89
C ASN A 65 -15.93 6.80 16.86
N ALA A 66 -15.68 5.52 16.61
CA ALA A 66 -16.61 4.72 15.81
C ALA A 66 -17.88 4.42 16.62
N GLY A 67 -19.02 4.43 15.91
CA GLY A 67 -20.30 4.10 16.50
C GLY A 67 -20.41 2.61 16.82
N ILE A 68 -20.94 2.32 18.00
CA ILE A 68 -21.25 0.98 18.47
C ILE A 68 -22.75 0.77 18.41
N TYR A 69 -23.14 -0.42 17.98
CA TYR A 69 -24.51 -0.85 17.74
C TYR A 69 -24.82 -2.09 18.59
N GLY A 70 -26.04 -2.16 19.11
CA GLY A 70 -26.56 -3.35 19.80
C GLY A 70 -27.09 -4.38 18.80
N GLU A 71 -28.15 -5.13 19.15
CA GLU A 71 -28.84 -6.06 18.23
C GLU A 71 -29.67 -5.36 17.14
N GLY A 72 -30.12 -4.13 17.39
CA GLY A 72 -30.78 -3.29 16.38
C GLY A 72 -29.80 -2.40 15.59
N ASP A 73 -30.34 -1.63 14.66
CA ASP A 73 -29.59 -0.69 13.81
C ASP A 73 -29.36 0.68 14.48
N ARG A 74 -29.87 0.85 15.71
CA ARG A 74 -29.67 2.07 16.47
C ARG A 74 -28.29 2.05 17.13
N LYS A 75 -27.54 3.14 16.91
CA LYS A 75 -26.31 3.42 17.63
C LYS A 75 -26.58 3.56 19.13
N ILE A 76 -25.80 2.85 19.95
CA ILE A 76 -25.93 2.81 21.42
C ILE A 76 -24.77 3.50 22.14
N ALA A 77 -23.59 3.57 21.53
CA ALA A 77 -22.39 4.09 22.16
C ALA A 77 -21.35 4.56 21.13
N ASP A 78 -20.33 5.25 21.61
CA ASP A 78 -19.14 5.64 20.87
C ASP A 78 -17.88 5.07 21.50
N ILE A 79 -16.91 4.65 20.69
CA ILE A 79 -15.60 4.23 21.18
C ILE A 79 -14.79 5.42 21.66
N HIS A 80 -14.29 5.34 22.88
CA HIS A 80 -13.43 6.35 23.49
C HIS A 80 -11.97 5.95 23.42
N GLU A 81 -11.62 4.81 24.01
CA GLU A 81 -10.23 4.37 24.13
C GLU A 81 -10.08 2.87 23.93
N ILE A 82 -8.98 2.46 23.33
CA ILE A 82 -8.64 1.05 23.08
C ILE A 82 -7.31 0.79 23.76
N PHE A 83 -7.27 -0.22 24.63
CA PHE A 83 -6.14 -0.52 25.49
C PHE A 83 -5.96 -2.02 25.70
N GLY A 84 -4.85 -2.40 26.35
CA GLY A 84 -4.52 -3.81 26.62
C GLY A 84 -3.36 -4.32 25.76
N LYS A 85 -3.11 -5.63 25.84
CA LYS A 85 -2.00 -6.29 25.14
C LYS A 85 -2.53 -6.99 23.89
N PHE A 86 -2.00 -6.61 22.72
CA PHE A 86 -2.39 -7.12 21.40
C PHE A 86 -2.41 -8.65 21.25
N ASP A 87 -1.58 -9.38 21.99
CA ASP A 87 -1.47 -10.85 21.84
C ASP A 87 -2.32 -11.65 22.83
N LYS A 88 -2.99 -10.98 23.77
CA LYS A 88 -3.72 -11.66 24.85
C LYS A 88 -5.13 -11.12 24.99
N HIS A 89 -5.23 -9.87 25.41
CA HIS A 89 -6.49 -9.25 25.81
C HIS A 89 -6.45 -7.77 25.43
N VAL A 90 -7.22 -7.43 24.41
CA VAL A 90 -7.51 -6.05 24.02
C VAL A 90 -8.90 -5.70 24.53
N TYR A 91 -9.01 -4.51 25.10
CA TYR A 91 -10.22 -3.95 25.65
C TYR A 91 -10.51 -2.61 24.98
N ALA A 92 -11.78 -2.23 24.94
CA ALA A 92 -12.20 -0.91 24.53
C ALA A 92 -13.12 -0.33 25.59
N SER A 93 -12.91 0.95 25.95
CA SER A 93 -13.89 1.73 26.68
C SER A 93 -14.83 2.40 25.68
N ILE A 94 -16.12 2.27 25.95
CA ILE A 94 -17.18 2.86 25.13
C ILE A 94 -18.04 3.77 26.01
N VAL A 95 -18.42 4.92 25.45
CA VAL A 95 -19.29 5.91 26.08
C VAL A 95 -20.71 5.62 25.61
N ILE A 96 -21.59 5.24 26.53
CA ILE A 96 -22.99 5.00 26.24
C ILE A 96 -23.68 6.34 25.94
N ASP A 97 -24.53 6.35 24.91
CA ASP A 97 -25.36 7.52 24.59
C ASP A 97 -26.22 7.89 25.81
N GLY A 98 -26.26 9.17 26.18
CA GLY A 98 -26.87 9.64 27.43
C GLY A 98 -28.38 9.40 27.55
N LYS A 99 -29.03 8.91 26.50
CA LYS A 99 -30.44 8.49 26.48
C LYS A 99 -30.65 7.04 26.92
N LEU A 100 -29.59 6.27 27.16
CA LEU A 100 -29.64 4.84 27.47
C LEU A 100 -29.03 4.56 28.84
N ASP A 101 -29.68 3.69 29.61
CA ASP A 101 -29.18 3.28 30.92
C ASP A 101 -28.09 2.23 30.81
N ILE A 102 -26.99 2.45 31.52
CA ILE A 102 -25.83 1.55 31.55
C ILE A 102 -26.18 0.20 32.17
N SER A 103 -27.10 0.20 33.14
CA SER A 103 -27.54 -0.99 33.90
C SER A 103 -28.17 -2.08 33.03
N ASN A 104 -28.59 -1.73 31.81
CA ASN A 104 -29.16 -2.67 30.84
C ASN A 104 -28.11 -3.57 30.18
N TYR A 105 -26.83 -3.19 30.23
CA TYR A 105 -25.74 -3.95 29.64
C TYR A 105 -25.10 -4.86 30.70
N LYS A 106 -25.02 -6.15 30.37
CA LYS A 106 -24.50 -7.21 31.25
C LYS A 106 -23.64 -8.18 30.44
N ALA A 107 -23.03 -9.14 31.12
CA ALA A 107 -22.38 -10.27 30.46
C ALA A 107 -23.36 -10.93 29.48
N GLY A 108 -22.94 -11.09 28.21
CA GLY A 108 -23.78 -11.60 27.12
C GLY A 108 -24.38 -10.53 26.19
N SER A 109 -24.32 -9.25 26.54
CA SER A 109 -24.74 -8.17 25.61
C SER A 109 -23.87 -8.17 24.34
N VAL A 110 -24.51 -8.06 23.18
CA VAL A 110 -23.85 -8.05 21.88
C VAL A 110 -23.47 -6.63 21.48
N PHE A 111 -22.19 -6.40 21.21
CA PHE A 111 -21.68 -5.12 20.68
C PHE A 111 -21.16 -5.32 19.27
N ARG A 112 -21.63 -4.47 18.36
CA ARG A 112 -21.28 -4.50 16.94
C ARG A 112 -20.75 -3.14 16.48
N ALA A 113 -19.94 -3.13 15.44
CA ALA A 113 -19.53 -1.92 14.75
C ALA A 113 -19.52 -2.14 13.24
N ASP A 114 -19.54 -1.04 12.48
CA ASP A 114 -19.41 -1.08 11.04
C ASP A 114 -18.04 -1.66 10.66
N LYS A 115 -18.05 -2.69 9.80
CA LYS A 115 -16.87 -3.33 9.24
C LYS A 115 -15.90 -2.35 8.59
N PHE A 116 -16.39 -1.26 7.97
CA PHE A 116 -15.52 -0.25 7.35
C PHE A 116 -14.88 0.71 8.36
N LYS A 117 -15.38 0.75 9.58
CA LYS A 117 -14.83 1.50 10.71
C LYS A 117 -13.93 0.64 11.59
N CYS A 118 -13.48 -0.50 11.07
CA CYS A 118 -12.64 -1.45 11.78
C CYS A 118 -11.34 -1.75 11.03
N LEU A 119 -10.29 -2.07 11.78
CA LEU A 119 -8.95 -2.46 11.32
C LEU A 119 -8.65 -3.88 11.76
N SER A 120 -7.97 -4.67 10.93
CA SER A 120 -7.41 -5.94 11.40
C SER A 120 -6.20 -5.72 12.30
N PHE A 121 -5.94 -6.64 13.23
CA PHE A 121 -4.76 -6.60 14.10
C PHE A 121 -3.46 -6.53 13.29
N ASP A 122 -3.35 -7.25 12.18
CA ASP A 122 -2.18 -7.22 11.30
C ASP A 122 -1.88 -5.80 10.79
N ARG A 123 -2.93 -5.02 10.51
CA ARG A 123 -2.76 -3.64 10.05
C ARG A 123 -2.25 -2.73 11.16
N VAL A 124 -2.60 -3.00 12.41
CA VAL A 124 -2.13 -2.23 13.56
C VAL A 124 -0.73 -2.68 13.99
N LYS A 125 -0.44 -3.98 14.03
CA LYS A 125 0.89 -4.55 14.30
C LYS A 125 1.90 -4.19 13.20
N GLY A 126 1.46 -4.24 11.95
CA GLY A 126 2.25 -3.88 10.78
C GLY A 126 2.37 -2.39 10.51
N ALA A 127 1.73 -1.51 11.29
CA ALA A 127 1.82 -0.06 11.07
C ALA A 127 3.25 0.49 11.31
N ASN A 128 4.08 -0.21 12.10
CA ASN A 128 5.50 0.11 12.29
C ASN A 128 6.42 -0.59 11.27
N THR A 129 5.90 -1.55 10.52
CA THR A 129 6.50 -1.89 9.24
C THR A 129 5.80 -1.01 8.20
N HIS A 130 6.32 0.22 8.06
CA HIS A 130 6.71 0.58 6.70
C HIS A 130 7.46 -0.64 6.18
N THR A 131 6.76 -1.51 5.45
CA THR A 131 7.43 -2.37 4.49
C THR A 131 8.38 -1.42 3.78
N PRO A 132 9.71 -1.57 3.91
CA PRO A 132 10.62 -0.72 3.18
C PRO A 132 10.40 -1.12 1.73
N LYS A 133 9.41 -0.49 1.07
CA LYS A 133 8.87 -0.78 -0.26
C LYS A 133 9.53 -2.03 -0.82
N THR A 134 9.10 -3.24 -0.39
CA THR A 134 9.81 -4.51 -0.60
C THR A 134 10.75 -4.39 -1.77
N ALA A 135 12.03 -4.07 -1.45
CA ALA A 135 12.96 -3.36 -2.32
C ALA A 135 12.50 -3.36 -3.78
N ALA A 136 11.71 -2.35 -4.20
CA ALA A 136 11.36 -2.19 -5.61
C ALA A 136 12.69 -2.34 -6.36
N PRO A 137 12.83 -3.35 -7.24
CA PRO A 137 14.14 -3.76 -7.73
C PRO A 137 14.83 -2.49 -8.19
N LYS A 138 15.95 -2.14 -7.53
CA LYS A 138 16.64 -0.87 -7.75
C LYS A 138 16.67 -0.68 -9.25
N LYS A 139 15.93 0.32 -9.75
CA LYS A 139 15.89 0.62 -11.18
C LYS A 139 17.33 0.62 -11.63
N SER A 140 17.69 -0.29 -12.53
CA SER A 140 19.04 -0.34 -13.07
C SER A 140 19.31 1.05 -13.64
N THR A 141 20.25 1.75 -13.02
CA THR A 141 20.63 3.14 -13.34
C THR A 141 21.06 3.30 -14.80
N ASN A 142 21.30 2.19 -15.51
CA ASN A 142 21.86 2.16 -16.85
C ASN A 142 20.84 1.84 -17.97
N LEU A 143 19.53 1.74 -17.70
CA LEU A 143 18.57 1.72 -18.82
C LEU A 143 18.36 3.13 -19.36
N PRO A 144 18.36 3.34 -20.69
CA PRO A 144 18.08 4.64 -21.29
C PRO A 144 16.78 5.21 -20.73
N GLN A 145 16.79 6.49 -20.36
CA GLN A 145 15.71 7.17 -19.65
C GLN A 145 14.34 7.04 -20.34
N GLN A 146 14.34 6.79 -21.66
CA GLN A 146 13.17 6.52 -22.48
C GLN A 146 12.40 5.24 -22.09
N PHE A 147 13.07 4.24 -21.50
CA PHE A 147 12.47 2.98 -21.05
C PHE A 147 12.14 2.93 -19.56
N ASN A 148 12.56 3.95 -18.80
CA ASN A 148 12.53 3.92 -17.34
C ASN A 148 11.28 4.56 -16.71
N ARG A 149 10.23 4.80 -17.50
CA ARG A 149 8.91 5.23 -17.01
C ARG A 149 8.09 4.03 -16.51
N GLY A 150 8.54 3.44 -15.42
CA GLY A 150 7.76 2.99 -14.25
C GLY A 150 6.45 2.19 -14.40
N ARG A 151 6.00 1.77 -15.58
CA ARG A 151 4.82 0.90 -15.73
C ARG A 151 5.27 -0.54 -15.90
N SER A 152 4.69 -1.42 -15.09
CA SER A 152 4.76 -2.87 -15.23
C SER A 152 4.41 -3.28 -16.66
N SER A 153 5.02 -4.36 -17.17
CA SER A 153 4.75 -4.91 -18.50
C SER A 153 3.26 -5.21 -18.74
N LYS A 154 2.50 -5.43 -17.66
CA LYS A 154 1.04 -5.60 -17.66
C LYS A 154 0.26 -4.36 -18.12
N PHE A 155 0.88 -3.19 -18.13
CA PHE A 155 0.23 -1.90 -18.48
C PHE A 155 0.95 -1.16 -19.61
N ARG A 156 1.81 -1.85 -20.37
CA ARG A 156 2.51 -1.31 -21.54
C ARG A 156 1.75 -1.73 -22.81
N THR A 157 1.73 -0.87 -23.82
CA THR A 157 1.22 -1.25 -25.13
C THR A 157 2.17 -2.25 -25.80
N ASN A 158 1.67 -3.10 -26.72
CA ASN A 158 2.50 -4.09 -27.43
C ASN A 158 3.75 -3.44 -28.06
N ALA A 159 3.59 -2.29 -28.71
CA ALA A 159 4.70 -1.53 -29.30
C ALA A 159 5.75 -1.05 -28.28
N GLN A 160 5.37 -0.79 -27.02
CA GLN A 160 6.32 -0.42 -25.97
C GLN A 160 7.07 -1.63 -25.42
N ASN A 161 6.43 -2.80 -25.36
CA ASN A 161 7.07 -4.06 -24.99
C ASN A 161 8.08 -4.50 -26.06
N ASP A 162 7.76 -4.32 -27.34
CA ASP A 162 8.66 -4.69 -28.45
C ASP A 162 9.95 -3.87 -28.45
N ARG A 163 9.89 -2.56 -28.16
CA ARG A 163 11.10 -1.73 -28.06
C ARG A 163 12.01 -2.14 -26.90
N VAL A 164 11.43 -2.60 -25.79
CA VAL A 164 12.20 -3.10 -24.64
C VAL A 164 12.86 -4.43 -24.98
N ARG A 165 12.17 -5.32 -25.70
CA ARG A 165 12.73 -6.58 -26.22
C ARG A 165 13.87 -6.32 -27.20
N GLN A 166 13.66 -5.47 -28.21
CA GLN A 166 14.70 -5.09 -29.18
C GLN A 166 15.93 -4.48 -28.51
N TYR A 167 15.74 -3.64 -27.48
CA TYR A 167 16.84 -3.10 -26.70
C TYR A 167 17.60 -4.19 -25.95
N ALA A 168 16.91 -5.10 -25.27
CA ALA A 168 17.54 -6.24 -24.57
C ALA A 168 18.33 -7.14 -25.54
N GLU A 169 17.75 -7.46 -26.70
CA GLU A 169 18.41 -8.23 -27.76
C GLU A 169 19.66 -7.52 -28.31
N SER A 170 19.61 -6.20 -28.46
CA SER A 170 20.77 -5.42 -28.92
C SER A 170 21.94 -5.49 -27.94
N GLN A 171 21.65 -5.48 -26.63
CA GLN A 171 22.66 -5.62 -25.56
C GLN A 171 23.26 -7.03 -25.57
N ILE A 172 22.42 -8.07 -25.71
CA ILE A 172 22.89 -9.47 -25.81
C ILE A 172 23.79 -9.64 -27.04
N LYS A 173 23.42 -9.08 -28.19
CA LYS A 173 24.21 -9.16 -29.43
C LYS A 173 25.54 -8.40 -29.33
N GLN A 174 25.58 -7.30 -28.58
CA GLN A 174 26.81 -6.56 -28.31
C GLN A 174 27.72 -7.35 -27.38
N ASN A 175 27.19 -7.88 -26.28
CA ASN A 175 27.94 -8.73 -25.35
C ASN A 175 28.51 -10.00 -26.02
N LYS A 176 27.74 -10.68 -26.88
CA LYS A 176 28.22 -11.83 -27.66
C LYS A 176 29.35 -11.47 -28.64
N ARG A 177 29.35 -10.26 -29.19
CA ARG A 177 30.44 -9.76 -30.06
C ARG A 177 31.68 -9.43 -29.24
N ASP A 178 31.52 -8.70 -28.14
CA ASP A 178 32.65 -8.31 -27.29
C ASP A 178 33.29 -9.52 -26.58
N ALA A 179 32.53 -10.58 -26.31
CA ALA A 179 33.07 -11.85 -25.79
C ALA A 179 33.92 -12.63 -26.81
N ARG A 180 33.68 -12.43 -28.13
CA ARG A 180 34.47 -13.06 -29.21
C ARG A 180 35.73 -12.26 -29.56
N ASP A 181 35.76 -10.96 -29.27
CA ASP A 181 36.91 -10.10 -29.55
C ASP A 181 38.00 -10.30 -28.47
N PRO A 182 39.20 -10.78 -28.84
CA PRO A 182 40.27 -11.06 -27.88
C PRO A 182 40.73 -9.81 -27.10
N ARG A 183 40.58 -8.60 -27.64
CA ARG A 183 40.98 -7.35 -26.97
C ARG A 183 40.00 -6.91 -25.89
N LYS A 184 38.73 -7.28 -26.02
CA LYS A 184 37.65 -6.89 -25.10
C LYS A 184 37.21 -8.02 -24.17
N ARG A 185 37.67 -9.24 -24.43
CA ARG A 185 37.37 -10.44 -23.66
C ARG A 185 37.73 -10.31 -22.17
N GLU A 186 38.86 -9.69 -21.84
CA GLU A 186 39.26 -9.47 -20.44
C GLU A 186 38.35 -8.47 -19.73
N GLU A 187 37.96 -7.40 -20.42
CA GLU A 187 37.04 -6.40 -19.89
C GLU A 187 35.64 -6.99 -19.68
N PHE A 188 35.20 -7.84 -20.61
CA PHE A 188 33.96 -8.61 -20.51
C PHE A 188 34.00 -9.59 -19.33
N ALA A 189 35.11 -10.33 -19.14
CA ALA A 189 35.30 -11.24 -18.02
C ALA A 189 35.23 -10.51 -16.67
N ARG A 190 35.85 -9.33 -16.54
CA ARG A 190 35.77 -8.50 -15.32
C ARG A 190 34.36 -8.01 -15.01
N LYS A 191 33.54 -7.75 -16.03
CA LYS A 191 32.13 -7.34 -15.89
C LYS A 191 31.17 -8.52 -15.64
N THR A 192 31.54 -9.72 -16.10
CA THR A 192 30.70 -10.93 -15.99
C THR A 192 30.98 -11.77 -14.76
N PHE A 193 32.13 -11.63 -14.12
CA PHE A 193 32.47 -12.38 -12.91
C PHE A 193 32.79 -11.40 -11.76
N GLU A 194 32.00 -11.44 -10.69
CA GLU A 194 32.24 -10.65 -9.47
C GLU A 194 32.79 -11.58 -8.38
N LYS A 195 33.85 -11.16 -7.67
CA LYS A 195 34.41 -11.90 -6.54
C LYS A 195 33.69 -11.45 -5.26
N ARG A 196 32.94 -12.35 -4.61
CA ARG A 196 32.29 -12.10 -3.32
C ARG A 196 32.77 -13.13 -2.31
N GLY A 197 33.41 -12.67 -1.24
CA GLY A 197 33.78 -13.53 -0.10
C GLY A 197 34.54 -14.80 -0.50
N GLY A 198 35.59 -14.66 -1.30
CA GLY A 198 36.44 -15.79 -1.72
C GLY A 198 35.95 -16.58 -2.95
N GLU A 199 34.67 -16.48 -3.32
CA GLU A 199 34.08 -17.22 -4.43
C GLU A 199 33.86 -16.32 -5.67
N VAL A 200 34.10 -16.86 -6.87
CA VAL A 200 33.88 -16.15 -8.14
C VAL A 200 32.50 -16.53 -8.67
N GLN A 201 31.56 -15.58 -8.65
CA GLN A 201 30.19 -15.80 -9.12
C GLN A 201 29.91 -15.05 -10.43
N ARG A 202 29.14 -15.67 -11.33
CA ARG A 202 28.67 -15.01 -12.56
C ARG A 202 27.67 -13.91 -12.22
N ASN A 203 27.89 -12.72 -12.76
CA ASN A 203 27.00 -11.59 -12.66
C ASN A 203 25.75 -11.84 -13.51
N ARG A 204 24.64 -12.19 -12.85
CA ARG A 204 23.32 -12.42 -13.48
C ARG A 204 22.75 -11.18 -14.19
N ARG A 205 23.37 -9.99 -14.03
CA ARG A 205 22.97 -8.75 -14.71
C ARG A 205 23.52 -8.63 -16.14
N THR A 206 24.63 -9.32 -16.44
CA THR A 206 25.30 -9.28 -17.75
C THR A 206 25.13 -10.58 -18.54
N THR A 207 24.72 -11.65 -17.87
CA THR A 207 24.38 -12.95 -18.45
C THR A 207 22.85 -13.10 -18.54
N PHE A 208 22.25 -12.47 -19.55
CA PHE A 208 20.94 -12.92 -20.04
C PHE A 208 21.19 -14.10 -20.99
N THR A 209 21.55 -15.25 -20.42
CA THR A 209 21.36 -16.52 -21.11
C THR A 209 19.90 -16.91 -20.89
N TYR A 210 19.17 -17.19 -21.97
CA TYR A 210 17.98 -18.00 -21.82
C TYR A 210 18.46 -19.35 -21.27
N ASP A 211 17.78 -19.87 -20.26
CA ASP A 211 17.93 -21.27 -19.89
C ASP A 211 17.44 -22.06 -21.11
N ASP A 212 18.38 -22.63 -21.85
CA ASP A 212 18.09 -23.55 -22.94
C ASP A 212 17.59 -24.86 -22.27
N GLU A 213 16.33 -25.22 -22.53
CA GLU A 213 15.82 -26.59 -22.34
C GLU A 213 16.60 -27.59 -23.20
#